data_AF-A0A7W1L0E9-F1
#
_entry.id   AF-A0A7W1L0E9-F1
#
_cell.length_a   1.000
_cell.length_b   1.000
_cell.length_c   1.000
_cell.angle_alpha   90.00
_cell.angle_beta   90.00
_cell.angle_gamma   90.00
#
_symmetry.space_group_name_H-M   'P 1'
#
loop_
_entity.id
_entity.type
_entity.pdbx_description
1 polymer ?
#
loop_
_entity_poly.entity_id
_entity_poly.type
_entity_poly.pdbx_seq_one_letter_code
_entity_poly.pdbx_strand_id
1 'polypeptide(L)'
;MIDFPIDELLDERASLEWLERHLHPDGLKCPRCGSRKRRVARRMGVLSAYRCTACDRYHSILTGTVFEKTRQPPSKLVLLLRGIAKGESTARLARELEIGRARLHELRQGVQSNLHHTLPAGVLDEQVFEADELYQNAGEKKHAAHRPARPAQTPRQQASRARHL
;
A
#
# COMPACT_ATOMS: atom_id res chain seq x y z
N MET A 1 -16.75 -1.75 -16.24
CA MET A 1 -16.58 -0.95 -15.00
C MET A 1 -16.19 0.45 -15.42
N ILE A 2 -16.96 1.47 -15.01
CA ILE A 2 -16.77 2.85 -15.45
C ILE A 2 -15.72 3.50 -14.57
N ASP A 3 -14.70 4.14 -15.14
CA ASP A 3 -13.72 4.94 -14.41
C ASP A 3 -14.33 6.33 -14.14
N PHE A 4 -14.18 6.83 -12.91
CA PHE A 4 -14.76 8.11 -12.48
C PHE A 4 -13.66 8.96 -11.83
N PRO A 5 -12.98 9.83 -12.60
CA PRO A 5 -11.92 10.70 -12.07
C PRO A 5 -12.54 11.75 -11.15
N ILE A 6 -12.40 11.54 -9.84
CA ILE A 6 -12.98 12.40 -8.80
C ILE A 6 -11.93 13.36 -8.22
N ASP A 7 -10.67 13.26 -8.62
CA ASP A 7 -9.60 14.14 -8.14
C ASP A 7 -9.82 15.60 -8.52
N GLU A 8 -10.37 15.87 -9.70
CA GLU A 8 -10.74 17.23 -10.13
C GLU A 8 -11.85 17.86 -9.28
N LEU A 9 -12.68 17.03 -8.63
CA LEU A 9 -13.78 17.48 -7.77
C LEU A 9 -13.33 17.70 -6.31
N LEU A 10 -12.11 17.28 -5.95
CA LEU A 10 -11.62 17.30 -4.58
C LEU A 10 -10.71 18.51 -4.35
N ASP A 11 -11.06 19.36 -3.38
CA ASP A 11 -10.27 20.54 -3.06
C ASP A 11 -8.89 20.17 -2.48
N GLU A 12 -7.84 20.75 -3.07
CA GLU A 12 -6.45 20.45 -2.70
C GLU A 12 -6.09 20.95 -1.30
N ARG A 13 -6.65 22.07 -0.85
CA ARG A 13 -6.34 22.64 0.47
C ARG A 13 -7.02 21.82 1.56
N ALA A 14 -8.29 21.48 1.37
CA ALA A 14 -9.02 20.58 2.26
C ALA A 14 -8.34 19.21 2.34
N SER A 15 -7.84 18.71 1.20
CA SER A 15 -7.06 17.47 1.15
C SER A 15 -5.74 17.58 1.91
N LEU A 16 -5.04 18.71 1.80
CA LEU A 16 -3.81 18.97 2.57
C LEU A 16 -4.09 18.99 4.08
N GLU A 17 -5.13 19.71 4.51
CA GLU A 17 -5.53 19.79 5.91
C GLU A 17 -5.97 18.44 6.46
N TRP A 18 -6.66 17.63 5.64
CA TRP A 18 -6.98 16.25 5.97
C TRP A 18 -5.72 15.41 6.16
N LEU A 19 -4.75 15.50 5.24
CA LEU A 19 -3.48 14.78 5.36
C LEU A 19 -2.68 15.20 6.58
N GLU A 20 -2.59 16.50 6.89
CA GLU A 20 -1.86 16.98 8.07
C GLU A 20 -2.46 16.41 9.36
N ARG A 21 -3.80 16.41 9.49
CA ARG A 21 -4.49 15.86 10.67
C ARG A 21 -4.24 14.37 10.88
N HIS A 22 -4.22 13.58 9.80
CA HIS A 22 -4.10 12.12 9.91
C HIS A 22 -2.65 11.64 9.94
N LEU A 23 -1.74 12.30 9.23
CA LEU A 23 -0.31 11.95 9.24
C LEU A 23 0.40 12.51 10.48
N HIS A 24 -0.09 13.61 11.05
CA HIS A 24 0.49 14.27 12.22
C HIS A 24 -0.60 14.57 13.27
N PRO A 25 -1.18 13.54 13.92
CA PRO A 25 -2.26 13.73 14.90
C PRO A 25 -1.86 14.65 16.07
N ASP A 26 -0.58 14.64 16.47
CA ASP A 26 -0.04 15.54 17.50
C ASP A 26 0.43 16.90 16.96
N GLY A 27 0.17 17.18 15.69
CA GLY A 27 0.71 18.31 14.93
C GLY A 27 2.10 18.05 14.35
N LEU A 28 2.41 18.72 13.24
CA LEU A 28 3.69 18.56 12.53
C LEU A 28 4.89 18.97 13.41
N LYS A 29 5.76 18.00 13.68
CA LYS A 29 7.02 18.16 14.44
C LYS A 29 8.22 17.96 13.52
N CYS A 30 9.33 18.62 13.82
CA CYS A 30 10.58 18.40 13.11
C CYS A 30 11.06 16.95 13.33
N PRO A 31 11.34 16.16 12.28
CA PRO A 31 11.72 14.75 12.41
C PRO A 31 13.08 14.54 13.08
N ARG A 32 13.91 15.59 13.20
CA ARG A 32 15.23 15.51 13.85
C ARG A 32 15.21 15.85 15.33
N CYS A 33 14.43 16.86 15.74
CA CYS A 33 14.52 17.44 17.09
C CYS A 33 13.17 17.59 17.81
N GLY A 34 12.06 17.17 17.18
CA GLY A 34 10.71 17.26 17.78
C GLY A 34 10.10 18.66 17.89
N SER A 35 10.88 19.72 17.64
CA SER A 35 10.37 21.10 17.69
C SER A 35 9.25 21.35 16.69
N ARG A 36 8.22 22.12 17.11
CA ARG A 36 7.14 22.61 16.25
C ARG A 36 7.51 23.93 15.55
N LYS A 37 8.57 24.62 16.01
CA LYS A 37 8.98 25.92 15.50
C LYS A 37 9.62 25.77 14.12
N ARG A 38 9.01 26.38 13.11
CA ARG A 38 9.40 26.25 11.70
C ARG A 38 9.07 27.53 10.93
N ARG A 39 9.82 27.77 9.86
CA ARG A 39 9.49 28.78 8.84
C ARG A 39 9.25 28.12 7.49
N VAL A 40 8.41 28.72 6.67
CA VAL A 40 8.25 28.29 5.26
C VAL A 40 9.57 28.56 4.55
N ALA A 41 10.20 27.50 4.03
CA ALA A 41 11.45 27.60 3.30
C ALA A 41 11.21 27.64 1.79
N ARG A 42 10.21 26.89 1.31
CA ARG A 42 9.81 26.86 -0.10
C ARG A 42 8.34 26.48 -0.23
N ARG A 43 7.59 27.20 -1.07
CA ARG A 43 6.24 26.79 -1.50
C ARG A 43 6.34 25.91 -2.74
N MET A 44 5.58 24.82 -2.78
CA MET A 44 5.56 23.80 -3.84
C MET A 44 4.11 23.56 -4.27
N GLY A 45 3.44 24.62 -4.73
CA GLY A 45 1.99 24.63 -4.92
C GLY A 45 1.27 24.69 -3.57
N VAL A 46 0.35 23.75 -3.33
CA VAL A 46 -0.39 23.64 -2.06
C VAL A 46 0.49 23.10 -0.94
N LEU A 47 1.47 22.25 -1.26
CA LEU A 47 2.45 21.76 -0.29
C LEU A 47 3.53 22.81 0.00
N SER A 48 4.05 22.81 1.23
CA SER A 48 5.19 23.65 1.63
C SER A 48 6.30 22.81 2.24
N ALA A 49 7.54 23.15 1.89
CA ALA A 49 8.72 22.71 2.61
C ALA A 49 9.05 23.71 3.71
N TYR A 50 9.31 23.20 4.90
CA TYR A 50 9.61 23.93 6.11
C TYR A 50 11.08 23.76 6.49
N ARG A 51 11.66 24.80 7.08
CA ARG A 51 12.97 24.74 7.76
C ARG A 51 12.76 24.93 9.25
N CYS A 52 13.16 23.93 10.02
CA CYS A 52 13.10 23.98 11.48
C CYS A 52 13.96 25.14 11.99
N THR A 53 13.47 25.94 12.93
CA THR A 53 14.25 27.07 13.47
C THR A 53 15.17 26.65 14.61
N ALA A 54 15.02 25.44 15.16
CA ALA A 54 15.85 24.92 16.25
C ALA A 54 17.09 24.13 15.78
N CYS A 55 16.98 23.37 14.69
CA CYS A 55 18.06 22.50 14.20
C CYS A 55 18.33 22.61 12.68
N ASP A 56 17.67 23.58 12.04
CA ASP A 56 17.85 23.96 10.63
C ASP A 56 17.54 22.87 9.59
N ARG A 57 16.89 21.77 10.02
CA ARG A 57 16.49 20.66 9.16
C ARG A 57 15.30 21.03 8.26
N TYR A 58 15.42 20.70 6.98
CA TYR A 58 14.32 20.73 6.02
C TYR A 58 13.37 19.54 6.21
N HIS A 59 12.07 19.79 6.17
CA HIS A 59 11.02 18.77 6.23
C HIS A 59 9.72 19.32 5.63
N SER A 60 8.77 18.45 5.31
CA SER A 60 7.40 18.77 4.89
C SER A 60 6.42 17.91 5.68
N ILE A 61 5.11 18.07 5.44
CA ILE A 61 4.11 17.16 6.01
C ILE A 61 4.27 15.71 5.54
N LEU A 62 5.00 15.46 4.45
CA LEU A 62 5.21 14.11 3.92
C LEU A 62 6.54 13.49 4.38
N THR A 63 7.42 14.26 5.02
CA THR A 63 8.71 13.75 5.51
C THR A 63 8.49 12.69 6.60
N GLY A 64 9.13 11.53 6.47
CA GLY A 64 8.96 10.41 7.39
C GLY A 64 7.69 9.58 7.16
N THR A 65 6.95 9.84 6.08
CA THR A 65 5.73 9.09 5.73
C THR A 65 5.97 8.20 4.50
N VAL A 66 5.04 7.28 4.23
CA VAL A 66 5.04 6.46 2.99
C VAL A 66 4.97 7.30 1.71
N PHE A 67 4.55 8.56 1.83
CA PHE A 67 4.44 9.51 0.73
C PHE A 67 5.69 10.40 0.58
N GLU A 68 6.75 10.14 1.35
CA GLU A 68 7.99 10.89 1.25
C GLU A 68 8.53 10.85 -0.20
N LYS A 69 9.03 12.01 -0.68
CA LYS A 69 9.54 12.25 -2.04
C LYS A 69 8.52 12.05 -3.16
N THR A 70 7.25 11.79 -2.85
CA THR A 70 6.20 11.78 -3.86
C THR A 70 5.98 13.19 -4.41
N ARG A 71 5.60 13.27 -5.68
CA ARG A 71 5.18 14.52 -6.34
C ARG A 71 3.68 14.60 -6.55
N GLN A 72 2.94 13.66 -5.95
CA GLN A 72 1.49 13.61 -6.07
C GLN A 72 0.86 14.74 -5.24
N PRO A 73 -0.18 15.40 -5.78
CA PRO A 73 -0.91 16.42 -5.05
C PRO A 73 -1.71 15.79 -3.88
N PRO A 74 -2.03 16.59 -2.85
CA PRO A 74 -2.83 16.14 -1.72
C PRO A 74 -4.11 15.37 -2.08
N SER A 75 -4.90 15.85 -3.05
CA SER A 75 -6.14 15.21 -3.49
C SER A 75 -5.92 13.74 -3.91
N LYS A 76 -4.92 13.49 -4.75
CA LYS A 76 -4.56 12.15 -5.25
C LYS A 76 -4.08 11.24 -4.12
N LEU A 77 -3.38 11.76 -3.12
CA LEU A 77 -2.96 10.98 -1.95
C LEU A 77 -4.16 10.54 -1.09
N VAL A 78 -5.11 11.45 -0.86
CA VAL A 78 -6.35 11.14 -0.13
C VAL A 78 -7.16 10.09 -0.87
N LEU A 79 -7.33 10.24 -2.18
CA LEU A 79 -8.08 9.28 -3.01
C LEU A 79 -7.39 7.93 -3.13
N LEU A 80 -6.06 7.90 -3.20
CA LEU A 80 -5.29 6.67 -3.13
C LEU A 80 -5.56 5.93 -1.82
N LEU A 81 -5.50 6.61 -0.67
CA LEU A 81 -5.79 6.02 0.64
C LEU A 81 -7.22 5.48 0.70
N ARG A 82 -8.21 6.26 0.26
CA ARG A 82 -9.61 5.85 0.17
C ARG A 82 -9.77 4.60 -0.71
N GLY A 83 -9.15 4.59 -1.89
CA GLY A 83 -9.22 3.48 -2.83
C GLY A 83 -8.61 2.20 -2.26
N ILE A 84 -7.47 2.32 -1.57
CA ILE A 84 -6.85 1.19 -0.86
C ILE A 84 -7.79 0.64 0.22
N ALA A 85 -8.35 1.51 1.06
CA ALA A 85 -9.28 1.11 2.13
C ALA A 85 -10.55 0.44 1.60
N LYS A 86 -11.02 0.83 0.41
CA LYS A 86 -12.18 0.22 -0.27
C LYS A 86 -11.85 -1.05 -1.07
N GLY A 87 -10.60 -1.49 -1.09
CA GLY A 87 -10.19 -2.67 -1.88
C GLY A 87 -10.19 -2.43 -3.40
N GLU A 88 -10.16 -1.17 -3.85
CA GLU A 88 -10.14 -0.86 -5.29
C GLU A 88 -8.82 -1.32 -5.92
N SER A 89 -8.87 -1.82 -7.15
CA SER A 89 -7.67 -2.37 -7.82
C SER A 89 -6.65 -1.28 -8.15
N THR A 90 -5.35 -1.62 -8.08
CA THR A 90 -4.25 -0.75 -8.52
C THR A 90 -4.44 -0.26 -9.96
N ALA A 91 -4.94 -1.13 -10.85
CA ALA A 91 -5.15 -0.77 -12.25
C ALA A 91 -6.23 0.31 -12.42
N ARG A 92 -7.31 0.24 -11.63
CA ARG A 92 -8.38 1.24 -11.64
C ARG A 92 -7.88 2.58 -11.11
N LEU A 93 -7.30 2.58 -9.90
CA LEU A 93 -6.79 3.81 -9.29
C LEU A 93 -5.71 4.49 -10.15
N ALA A 94 -4.88 3.72 -10.85
CA ALA A 94 -3.89 4.27 -11.77
C ALA A 94 -4.53 5.08 -12.91
N ARG A 95 -5.66 4.59 -13.46
CA ARG A 95 -6.40 5.30 -14.51
C ARG A 95 -7.16 6.50 -13.94
N GLU A 96 -7.90 6.30 -12.86
CA GLU A 96 -8.73 7.37 -12.26
C GLU A 96 -7.91 8.53 -11.69
N LEU A 97 -6.71 8.26 -11.17
CA LEU A 97 -5.84 9.31 -10.61
C LEU A 97 -4.77 9.75 -11.60
N GLU A 98 -4.75 9.22 -12.82
CA GLU A 98 -3.72 9.48 -13.83
C GLU A 98 -2.27 9.29 -13.31
N ILE A 99 -2.07 8.27 -12.48
CA ILE A 99 -0.76 7.90 -11.94
C ILE A 99 -0.30 6.65 -12.66
N GLY A 100 0.92 6.68 -13.21
CA GLY A 100 1.53 5.51 -13.83
C GLY A 100 1.42 4.26 -12.95
N ARG A 101 0.96 3.14 -13.51
CA ARG A 101 0.62 1.92 -12.75
C ARG A 101 1.74 1.43 -11.83
N ALA A 102 2.99 1.46 -12.29
CA ALA A 102 4.15 1.09 -11.48
C ALA A 102 4.29 1.98 -10.24
N ARG A 103 4.19 3.30 -10.42
CA ARG A 103 4.26 4.26 -9.32
C ARG A 103 3.11 4.10 -8.32
N LEU A 104 1.89 3.89 -8.81
CA LEU A 104 0.74 3.66 -7.92
C LEU A 104 0.88 2.35 -7.16
N HIS A 105 1.45 1.31 -7.79
CA HIS A 105 1.77 0.06 -7.12
C HIS A 105 2.80 0.25 -6.01
N GLU A 106 3.90 0.97 -6.26
CA GLU A 106 4.90 1.31 -5.23
C GLU A 106 4.27 2.03 -4.03
N LEU A 107 3.46 3.06 -4.29
CA LEU A 107 2.78 3.80 -3.22
C LEU A 107 1.85 2.90 -2.40
N ARG A 108 1.07 2.05 -3.07
CA ARG A 108 0.21 1.07 -2.40
C ARG A 108 1.01 0.11 -1.53
N GLN A 109 2.11 -0.44 -2.06
CA GLN A 109 2.97 -1.34 -1.30
C GLN A 109 3.58 -0.63 -0.08
N GLY A 110 4.00 0.63 -0.23
CA GLY A 110 4.46 1.45 0.90
C GLY A 110 3.40 1.58 2.00
N VAL A 111 2.15 1.90 1.62
CA VAL A 111 1.02 1.98 2.56
C VAL A 111 0.78 0.63 3.25
N GLN A 112 0.69 -0.46 2.49
CA GLN A 112 0.40 -1.79 3.03
C GLN A 112 1.53 -2.31 3.93
N SER A 113 2.79 -2.09 3.56
CA SER A 113 3.94 -2.44 4.39
C SER A 113 3.95 -1.64 5.69
N ASN A 114 3.68 -0.33 5.63
CA ASN A 114 3.56 0.48 6.84
C ASN A 114 2.45 -0.01 7.76
N LEU A 115 1.25 -0.31 7.22
CA LEU A 115 0.14 -0.89 7.98
C LEU A 115 0.53 -2.21 8.64
N HIS A 116 1.18 -3.11 7.91
CA HIS A 116 1.66 -4.40 8.43
C HIS A 116 2.63 -4.21 9.61
N HIS A 117 3.55 -3.24 9.52
CA HIS A 117 4.48 -2.93 10.62
C HIS A 117 3.80 -2.31 11.84
N THR A 118 2.62 -1.71 11.68
CA THR A 118 1.86 -1.07 12.76
C THR A 118 0.70 -1.93 13.27
N LEU A 119 0.56 -3.17 12.80
CA LEU A 119 -0.49 -4.07 13.29
C LEU A 119 -0.32 -4.29 14.80
N PRO A 120 -1.41 -4.26 15.58
CA PRO A 120 -1.36 -4.66 16.98
C PRO A 120 -0.82 -6.08 17.10
N ALA A 121 0.33 -6.24 17.76
CA ALA A 121 0.95 -7.53 18.07
C ALA A 121 0.93 -7.81 19.58
N GLY A 122 0.19 -7.02 20.35
CA GLY A 122 0.03 -7.20 21.79
C GLY A 122 -0.76 -8.46 22.12
N VAL A 123 -0.53 -8.98 23.32
CA VAL A 123 -1.40 -10.01 23.89
C VAL A 123 -2.79 -9.41 24.08
N LEU A 124 -3.82 -10.16 23.70
CA LEU A 124 -5.19 -9.77 23.94
C LEU A 124 -5.56 -10.21 25.38
N ASP A 125 -6.05 -9.28 26.19
CA ASP A 125 -6.37 -9.52 27.61
C ASP A 125 -7.72 -10.24 27.83
N GLU A 126 -8.49 -10.43 26.75
CA GLU A 126 -9.81 -11.06 26.80
C GLU A 126 -9.69 -12.59 26.81
N GLN A 127 -10.70 -13.25 27.40
CA GLN A 127 -10.74 -14.73 27.49
C GLN A 127 -11.63 -15.37 26.42
N VAL A 128 -12.36 -14.56 25.66
CA VAL A 128 -13.30 -15.02 24.62
C VAL A 128 -12.87 -14.40 23.30
N PHE A 129 -12.75 -15.23 22.27
CA PHE A 129 -12.29 -14.83 20.95
C PHE A 129 -13.24 -15.33 19.87
N GLU A 130 -13.47 -14.49 18.86
CA GLU A 130 -14.10 -14.88 17.61
C GLU A 130 -13.02 -15.07 16.54
N ALA A 131 -13.13 -16.15 15.78
CA ALA A 131 -12.26 -16.43 14.64
C ALA A 131 -13.14 -16.64 13.41
N ASP A 132 -12.81 -15.95 12.33
CA ASP A 132 -13.43 -16.11 11.02
C ASP A 132 -12.36 -16.47 9.98
N GLU A 133 -12.76 -17.16 8.92
CA GLU A 133 -11.88 -17.61 7.85
C GLU A 133 -12.22 -16.94 6.53
N LEU A 134 -11.21 -16.38 5.87
CA LEU A 134 -11.33 -15.85 4.52
C LEU A 134 -10.40 -16.61 3.57
N TYR A 135 -10.98 -17.18 2.51
CA TYR A 135 -10.22 -17.77 1.41
C TYR A 135 -9.86 -16.69 0.38
N GLN A 136 -8.60 -16.24 0.41
CA GLN A 136 -8.09 -15.29 -0.59
C GLN A 136 -7.27 -16.00 -1.66
N ASN A 137 -7.73 -15.91 -2.91
CA ASN A 137 -6.93 -16.34 -4.06
C ASN A 137 -5.79 -15.33 -4.31
N ALA A 138 -4.55 -15.72 -4.00
CA ALA A 138 -3.35 -14.89 -4.22
C ALA A 138 -2.88 -14.86 -5.70
N GLY A 139 -3.67 -15.45 -6.61
CA GLY A 139 -3.28 -15.70 -8.00
C GLY A 139 -2.35 -16.91 -8.14
N GLU A 140 -2.21 -17.41 -9.36
CA GLU A 140 -1.27 -18.49 -9.66
C GLU A 140 0.17 -17.95 -9.66
N LYS A 141 1.08 -18.66 -8.99
CA LYS A 141 2.52 -18.38 -9.14
C LYS A 141 2.88 -18.60 -10.61
N LYS A 142 3.64 -17.67 -11.21
CA LYS A 142 4.10 -17.76 -12.61
C LYS A 142 4.95 -18.99 -12.94
N HIS A 143 5.34 -19.75 -11.92
CA HIS A 143 6.04 -21.02 -12.07
C HIS A 143 5.07 -22.14 -11.71
N ALA A 144 4.89 -23.09 -12.63
CA ALA A 144 4.25 -24.36 -12.33
C ALA A 144 4.91 -24.96 -11.07
N ALA A 145 4.09 -25.43 -10.12
CA ALA A 145 4.60 -26.13 -8.95
C ALA A 145 5.58 -27.24 -9.42
N HIS A 146 6.74 -27.34 -8.79
CA HIS A 146 7.70 -28.39 -9.07
C HIS A 146 6.99 -29.75 -8.90
N ARG A 147 6.71 -30.41 -10.02
CA ARG A 147 6.19 -31.77 -10.02
C ARG A 147 7.40 -32.69 -10.00
N PRO A 148 7.65 -33.47 -8.93
CA PRO A 148 8.70 -34.46 -8.99
C PRO A 148 8.40 -35.40 -10.16
N ALA A 149 9.41 -35.69 -10.98
CA ALA A 149 9.27 -36.60 -12.09
C ALA A 149 8.80 -37.95 -11.55
N ARG A 150 7.61 -38.39 -11.99
CA ARG A 150 7.12 -39.73 -11.68
C ARG A 150 8.13 -40.71 -12.28
N PRO A 151 8.76 -41.61 -11.51
CA PRO A 151 9.69 -42.57 -12.08
C PRO A 151 8.97 -43.37 -13.16
N ALA A 152 9.64 -43.55 -14.30
CA ALA A 152 9.10 -44.30 -15.42
C ALA A 152 8.63 -45.68 -14.91
N GLN A 153 7.36 -46.01 -15.17
CA GLN A 153 6.88 -47.36 -14.88
C GLN A 153 7.71 -48.33 -15.70
N THR A 154 8.33 -49.31 -15.03
CA THR A 154 8.99 -50.43 -15.69
C THR A 154 8.00 -51.13 -16.62
N PRO A 155 8.40 -51.57 -17.82
CA PRO A 155 7.51 -52.26 -18.73
C PRO A 155 6.98 -53.52 -18.02
N ARG A 156 5.66 -53.58 -17.80
CA ARG A 156 5.00 -54.81 -17.36
C ARG A 156 5.22 -55.86 -18.44
N GLN A 157 5.92 -56.94 -18.09
CA GLN A 157 5.97 -58.14 -18.91
C GLN A 157 4.53 -58.59 -19.22
N GLN A 158 4.21 -58.71 -20.50
CA GLN A 158 2.96 -59.31 -20.94
C GLN A 158 2.95 -60.78 -20.49
N ALA A 159 2.13 -61.09 -19.49
CA ALA A 159 1.78 -62.47 -19.22
C ALA A 159 0.91 -62.98 -20.37
N SER A 160 1.41 -64.00 -21.08
CA SER A 160 0.69 -64.76 -22.09
C SER A 160 -0.58 -65.36 -21.47
N ARG A 161 -1.75 -64.88 -21.90
CA ARG A 161 -3.01 -65.58 -21.63
C ARG A 161 -3.23 -66.65 -22.68
N ALA A 162 -3.16 -67.91 -22.24
CA ALA A 162 -3.63 -69.06 -22.98
C ALA A 162 -5.11 -68.87 -23.36
N ARG A 163 -5.44 -69.12 -24.62
CA ARG A 163 -6.82 -69.25 -25.10
C ARG A 163 -7.34 -70.62 -24.66
N HIS A 164 -8.41 -70.65 -23.89
CA HIS A 164 -9.23 -71.84 -23.72
C HIS A 164 -10.61 -71.59 -24.33
N LEU A 165 -10.88 -72.43 -25.35
CA LEU A 165 -12.12 -72.81 -26.03
C LEU A 165 -12.95 -71.69 -26.67
#